data_AF-A0A1A8GQE3-F1
#
_entry.id   AF-A0A1A8GQE3-F1
#
_cell.length_a   1.000
_cell.length_b   1.000
_cell.length_c   1.000
_cell.angle_alpha   90.00
_cell.angle_beta   90.00
_cell.angle_gamma   90.00
#
_symmetry.space_group_name_H-M   'P 1'
#
loop_
_entity.id
_entity.type
_entity.pdbx_description
1 polymer ?
#
loop_
_entity_poly.entity_id
_entity_poly.type
_entity_poly.pdbx_seq_one_letter_code
_entity_poly.pdbx_strand_id
1 'polypeptide(L)'
;VYGSGAVQLKGRVACQISSHELLLTELLFENVLSPLAPEESAALLSCLVFTQNTQVEPHITSTLKEGIDRVLSVAQRIGELQRDCGIPQTAEEFIAQFKFGLTEVVYCWARGMPFAEIALLTDVQEGTVVRCIQRLDEVLKEVRQAARIVGDSVLGSKMEQASLSIRRDIVFTASLYTH
;
A
#
# COMPACT_ATOMS: atom_id res chain seq x y z
N VAL A 1 19.92 16.87 -23.55
CA VAL A 1 18.67 17.64 -23.74
C VAL A 1 17.95 17.64 -22.41
N TYR A 2 18.03 18.73 -21.65
CA TYR A 2 17.24 18.88 -20.43
C TYR A 2 15.76 18.87 -20.84
N GLY A 3 15.00 17.91 -20.32
CA GLY A 3 13.57 17.82 -20.59
C GLY A 3 12.91 19.15 -20.24
N SER A 4 12.04 19.64 -21.14
CA SER A 4 11.09 20.72 -20.87
C SER A 4 10.56 20.57 -19.45
N GLY A 5 10.56 21.63 -18.64
CA GLY A 5 10.01 21.64 -17.26
C GLY A 5 8.51 21.33 -17.17
N ALA A 6 7.92 20.77 -18.22
CA ALA A 6 6.58 20.23 -18.26
C ALA A 6 6.49 18.93 -17.45
N VAL A 7 5.49 18.86 -16.58
CA VAL A 7 5.18 17.68 -15.78
C VAL A 7 4.78 16.53 -16.70
N GLN A 8 5.49 15.41 -16.60
CA GLN A 8 5.18 14.19 -17.35
C GLN A 8 4.02 13.42 -16.72
N LEU A 9 3.51 12.37 -17.40
CA LEU A 9 2.40 11.56 -16.90
C LEU A 9 2.68 10.96 -15.51
N LYS A 10 3.89 10.41 -15.28
CA LYS A 10 4.33 9.93 -13.97
C LYS A 10 4.23 11.02 -12.90
N GLY A 11 4.59 12.26 -13.22
CA GLY A 11 4.45 13.40 -12.31
C GLY A 11 3.00 13.75 -11.99
N ARG A 12 2.10 13.71 -12.99
CA ARG A 12 0.66 13.91 -12.76
C ARG A 12 0.03 12.84 -11.87
N VAL A 13 0.50 11.59 -12.01
CA VAL A 13 0.09 10.46 -11.18
C VAL A 13 0.61 10.64 -9.75
N ALA A 14 1.89 10.95 -9.58
CA ALA A 14 2.49 11.19 -8.28
C ALA A 14 1.77 12.32 -7.51
N CYS A 15 1.29 13.36 -8.20
CA CYS A 15 0.49 14.42 -7.57
C CYS A 15 -0.85 13.97 -6.97
N GLN A 16 -1.33 12.74 -7.22
CA GLN A 16 -2.53 12.20 -6.58
C GLN A 16 -2.23 11.37 -5.33
N ILE A 17 -0.95 11.12 -5.04
CA ILE A 17 -0.51 10.23 -3.97
C ILE A 17 0.09 11.08 -2.86
N SER A 18 -0.43 10.95 -1.65
CA SER A 18 -0.02 11.79 -0.52
C SER A 18 1.19 11.25 0.22
N SER A 19 1.45 9.94 0.14
CA SER A 19 2.53 9.24 0.85
C SER A 19 3.24 8.24 -0.05
N HIS A 20 4.56 8.19 0.04
CA HIS A 20 5.41 7.27 -0.74
C HIS A 20 5.12 7.32 -2.25
N GLU A 21 4.90 8.54 -2.78
CA GLU A 21 4.44 8.81 -4.14
C GLU A 21 5.37 8.26 -5.21
N LEU A 22 6.69 8.25 -4.97
CA LEU A 22 7.67 7.69 -5.90
C LEU A 22 7.51 6.17 -6.03
N LEU A 23 7.46 5.47 -4.89
CA LEU A 23 7.32 4.02 -4.89
C LEU A 23 5.98 3.62 -5.52
N LEU A 24 4.88 4.21 -5.04
CA LEU A 24 3.55 3.84 -5.52
C LEU A 24 3.36 4.18 -7.00
N THR A 25 3.91 5.29 -7.48
CA THR A 25 3.91 5.60 -8.92
C THR A 25 4.68 4.53 -9.72
N GLU A 26 5.88 4.12 -9.28
CA GLU A 26 6.63 3.08 -10.00
C GLU A 26 5.90 1.73 -9.98
N LEU A 27 5.28 1.33 -8.86
CA LEU A 27 4.47 0.10 -8.79
C LEU A 27 3.32 0.09 -9.80
N LEU A 28 2.67 1.24 -10.01
CA LEU A 28 1.60 1.39 -11.00
C LEU A 28 2.13 1.25 -12.43
N PHE A 29 3.23 1.92 -12.75
CA PHE A 29 3.79 1.88 -14.11
C PHE A 29 4.46 0.53 -14.44
N GLU A 30 4.90 -0.22 -13.43
CA GLU A 30 5.40 -1.59 -13.59
C GLU A 30 4.30 -2.67 -13.55
N ASN A 31 3.04 -2.27 -13.42
CA ASN A 31 1.89 -3.19 -13.35
C ASN A 31 1.99 -4.22 -12.22
N VAL A 32 2.63 -3.88 -11.10
CA VAL A 32 2.82 -4.80 -9.96
C VAL A 32 1.47 -5.23 -9.36
N LEU A 33 0.47 -4.36 -9.40
CA LEU A 33 -0.87 -4.63 -8.86
C LEU A 33 -1.78 -5.39 -9.84
N SER A 34 -1.41 -5.49 -11.12
CA SER A 34 -2.25 -6.09 -12.17
C SER A 34 -2.52 -7.59 -11.98
N PRO A 35 -1.56 -8.44 -11.56
CA PRO A 35 -1.84 -9.88 -11.33
C PRO A 35 -2.59 -10.17 -10.02
N LEU A 36 -2.60 -9.23 -9.07
CA LEU A 36 -3.13 -9.46 -7.72
C LEU A 36 -4.65 -9.38 -7.67
N ALA A 37 -5.28 -10.17 -6.80
CA ALA A 37 -6.68 -9.99 -6.43
C ALA A 37 -6.87 -8.66 -5.66
N PRO A 38 -8.11 -8.14 -5.53
CA PRO A 38 -8.37 -6.94 -4.75
C PRO A 38 -7.86 -7.03 -3.30
N GLU A 39 -8.07 -8.17 -2.64
CA GLU A 39 -7.66 -8.44 -1.26
C GLU A 39 -6.14 -8.50 -1.13
N GLU A 40 -5.46 -9.08 -2.12
CA GLU A 40 -3.99 -9.12 -2.18
C GLU A 40 -3.41 -7.72 -2.46
N SER A 41 -4.09 -6.91 -3.27
CA SER A 41 -3.67 -5.53 -3.52
C SER A 41 -3.75 -4.69 -2.25
N ALA A 42 -4.83 -4.83 -1.47
CA ALA A 42 -4.97 -4.18 -0.17
C ALA A 42 -3.86 -4.64 0.80
N ALA A 43 -3.62 -5.94 0.88
CA ALA A 43 -2.60 -6.53 1.75
C ALA A 43 -1.18 -6.11 1.38
N LEU A 44 -0.86 -5.99 0.09
CA LEU A 44 0.44 -5.52 -0.35
C LEU A 44 0.64 -4.04 -0.01
N LEU A 45 -0.35 -3.20 -0.29
CA LEU A 45 -0.27 -1.76 -0.07
C LEU A 45 -0.30 -1.36 1.41
N SER A 46 -0.64 -2.27 2.34
CA SER A 46 -0.57 -2.00 3.77
C SER A 46 0.84 -1.65 4.24
N CYS A 47 1.88 -2.06 3.50
CA CYS A 47 3.27 -1.75 3.82
C CYS A 47 3.62 -0.26 3.71
N LEU A 48 2.80 0.52 2.99
CA LEU A 48 2.96 1.97 2.83
C LEU A 48 2.43 2.76 4.03
N VAL A 49 1.57 2.15 4.86
CA VAL A 49 0.87 2.83 5.95
C VAL A 49 1.21 2.25 7.33
N PHE A 50 1.64 1.00 7.37
CA PHE A 50 2.08 0.34 8.60
C PHE A 50 3.53 0.73 8.91
N THR A 51 3.77 1.23 10.13
CA THR A 51 5.07 1.78 10.53
C THR A 51 5.68 1.09 11.74
N GLN A 52 4.97 0.16 12.39
CA GLN A 52 5.47 -0.55 13.57
C GLN A 52 6.23 -1.81 13.17
N ASN A 53 7.02 -2.33 14.10
CA ASN A 53 7.62 -3.65 13.97
C ASN A 53 6.74 -4.67 14.69
N THR A 54 6.70 -5.89 14.18
CA THR A 54 6.03 -7.05 14.77
C THR A 54 7.03 -8.21 14.82
N GLN A 55 6.90 -9.08 15.81
CA GLN A 55 7.68 -10.32 15.86
C GLN A 55 6.97 -11.50 15.17
N VAL A 56 5.72 -11.29 14.74
CA VAL A 56 4.92 -12.30 14.06
C VAL A 56 5.24 -12.27 12.57
N GLU A 57 5.65 -13.41 12.04
CA GLU A 57 5.91 -13.56 10.60
C GLU A 57 4.59 -13.89 9.88
N PRO A 58 4.21 -13.09 8.86
CA PRO A 58 2.91 -13.24 8.20
C PRO A 58 2.88 -14.45 7.27
N HIS A 59 1.82 -15.24 7.34
CA HIS A 59 1.54 -16.32 6.40
C HIS A 59 0.82 -15.77 5.17
N ILE A 60 1.53 -15.73 4.04
CA ILE A 60 1.05 -15.12 2.80
C ILE A 60 1.08 -16.10 1.62
N THR A 61 0.27 -15.83 0.61
CA THR A 61 0.25 -16.58 -0.65
C THR A 61 1.54 -16.35 -1.45
N SER A 62 1.85 -17.26 -2.39
CA SER A 62 2.99 -17.09 -3.30
C SER A 62 2.89 -15.80 -4.12
N THR A 63 1.69 -15.47 -4.60
CA THR A 63 1.37 -14.24 -5.32
C THR A 63 1.66 -12.99 -4.50
N LEU A 64 1.29 -12.98 -3.22
CA LEU A 64 1.63 -11.87 -2.32
C LEU A 64 3.14 -11.79 -2.09
N LYS A 65 3.81 -12.92 -1.90
CA LYS A 65 5.27 -12.95 -1.73
C LYS A 65 5.99 -12.37 -2.95
N GLU A 66 5.58 -12.74 -4.15
CA GLU A 66 6.08 -12.14 -5.40
C GLU A 66 5.82 -10.63 -5.45
N GLY A 67 4.64 -10.19 -5.00
CA GLY A 67 4.30 -8.77 -4.87
C GLY A 67 5.23 -8.03 -3.92
N ILE A 68 5.56 -8.61 -2.76
CA ILE A 68 6.51 -8.05 -1.79
C ILE A 68 7.90 -7.95 -2.40
N ASP A 69 8.38 -9.00 -3.07
CA ASP A 69 9.69 -9.01 -3.72
C ASP A 69 9.79 -7.90 -4.79
N ARG A 70 8.70 -7.66 -5.54
CA ARG A 70 8.59 -6.54 -6.48
C ARG A 70 8.67 -5.19 -5.79
N VAL A 71 7.96 -5.01 -4.68
CA VAL A 71 8.01 -3.76 -3.89
C VAL A 71 9.43 -3.49 -3.40
N LEU A 72 10.10 -4.50 -2.84
CA LEU A 72 11.47 -4.39 -2.35
C LEU A 72 12.45 -4.05 -3.48
N SER A 73 12.31 -4.70 -4.64
CA SER A 73 13.15 -4.42 -5.82
C SER A 73 12.99 -3.00 -6.33
N VAL A 74 11.75 -2.49 -6.41
CA VAL A 74 11.49 -1.10 -6.82
C VAL A 74 12.01 -0.12 -5.78
N ALA A 75 11.80 -0.39 -4.48
CA ALA A 75 12.30 0.43 -3.39
C ALA A 75 13.84 0.51 -3.40
N GLN A 76 14.52 -0.62 -3.62
CA GLN A 76 15.97 -0.66 -3.77
C GLN A 76 16.45 0.25 -4.89
N ARG A 77 15.86 0.11 -6.09
CA ARG A 77 16.24 0.93 -7.25
C ARG A 77 15.99 2.42 -6.99
N ILE A 78 14.90 2.77 -6.32
CA ILE A 78 14.62 4.17 -5.93
C ILE A 78 15.68 4.66 -4.95
N GLY A 79 16.00 3.90 -3.91
CA GLY A 79 16.99 4.27 -2.91
C GLY A 79 18.40 4.45 -3.49
N GLU A 80 18.80 3.58 -4.43
CA GLU A 80 20.06 3.73 -5.17
C GLU A 80 20.09 5.02 -6.00
N LEU A 81 19.01 5.34 -6.72
CA LEU A 81 18.89 6.58 -7.48
C LEU A 81 18.89 7.83 -6.58
N GLN A 82 18.22 7.78 -5.43
CA GLN A 82 18.22 8.87 -4.46
C GLN A 82 19.64 9.18 -3.97
N ARG A 83 20.42 8.14 -3.67
CA ARG A 83 21.83 8.27 -3.31
C ARG A 83 22.66 8.87 -4.44
N ASP A 84 22.47 8.41 -5.67
CA ASP A 84 23.20 8.93 -6.84
C ASP A 84 22.86 10.41 -7.10
N CYS A 85 21.66 10.86 -6.71
CA CYS A 85 21.25 12.27 -6.72
C CYS A 85 21.70 13.07 -5.49
N GLY A 86 22.47 12.48 -4.57
CA GLY A 86 23.04 13.16 -3.40
C GLY A 86 22.12 13.25 -2.18
N ILE A 87 21.05 12.47 -2.11
CA ILE A 87 20.21 12.37 -0.92
C ILE A 87 20.95 11.52 0.13
N PRO A 88 21.13 12.01 1.38
CA PRO A 88 21.86 11.31 2.43
C PRO A 88 20.98 10.25 3.11
N GLN A 89 20.51 9.28 2.33
CA GLN A 89 19.76 8.11 2.77
C GLN A 89 20.26 6.89 2.00
N THR A 90 20.52 5.79 2.70
CA THR A 90 20.92 4.53 2.04
C THR A 90 19.71 3.82 1.42
N ALA A 91 19.97 2.94 0.44
CA ALA A 91 18.88 2.15 -0.14
C ALA A 91 18.22 1.24 0.91
N GLU A 92 19.02 0.73 1.83
CA GLU A 92 18.59 -0.08 2.96
C GLU A 92 17.68 0.70 3.91
N GLU A 93 18.02 1.96 4.22
CA GLU A 93 17.19 2.87 5.01
C GLU A 93 15.88 3.21 4.30
N PHE A 94 15.89 3.36 2.97
CA PHE A 94 14.69 3.58 2.19
C PHE A 94 13.76 2.36 2.22
N ILE A 95 14.30 1.17 1.96
CA ILE A 95 13.55 -0.10 2.02
C ILE A 95 12.98 -0.34 3.42
N ALA A 96 13.74 -0.04 4.47
CA ALA A 96 13.33 -0.28 5.85
C ALA A 96 12.09 0.49 6.30
N GLN A 97 11.65 1.51 5.54
CA GLN A 97 10.39 2.23 5.78
C GLN A 97 9.15 1.37 5.53
N PHE A 98 9.24 0.37 4.66
CA PHE A 98 8.11 -0.46 4.26
C PHE A 98 8.00 -1.69 5.15
N LYS A 99 6.89 -1.82 5.89
CA LYS A 99 6.69 -2.89 6.88
C LYS A 99 5.56 -3.82 6.44
N PHE A 100 5.88 -5.11 6.27
CA PHE A 100 4.92 -6.12 5.80
C PHE A 100 4.23 -6.89 6.93
N GLY A 101 4.39 -6.44 8.18
CA GLY A 101 3.91 -7.15 9.37
C GLY A 101 2.39 -7.33 9.47
N LEU A 102 1.61 -6.45 8.84
CA LEU A 102 0.14 -6.57 8.80
C LEU A 102 -0.40 -7.12 7.47
N THR A 103 0.47 -7.61 6.57
CA THR A 103 0.04 -8.09 5.26
C THR A 103 -0.94 -9.27 5.39
N GLU A 104 -0.67 -10.25 6.24
CA GLU A 104 -1.61 -11.37 6.50
C GLU A 104 -2.93 -10.87 7.13
N VAL A 105 -2.84 -9.99 8.14
CA VAL A 105 -3.99 -9.43 8.84
C VAL A 105 -4.94 -8.72 7.86
N VAL A 106 -4.41 -7.86 7.01
CA VAL A 106 -5.18 -7.10 6.02
C VAL A 106 -5.76 -8.04 4.96
N TYR A 107 -5.00 -9.05 4.52
CA TYR A 107 -5.48 -10.04 3.57
C TYR A 107 -6.69 -10.82 4.11
N CYS A 108 -6.59 -11.33 5.33
CA CYS A 108 -7.69 -12.06 5.99
C CYS A 108 -8.89 -11.15 6.25
N TRP A 109 -8.66 -9.90 6.68
CA TRP A 109 -9.71 -8.92 6.88
C TRP A 109 -10.50 -8.62 5.61
N ALA A 110 -9.80 -8.37 4.50
CA ALA A 110 -10.37 -8.09 3.19
C ALA A 110 -11.18 -9.29 2.65
N ARG A 111 -10.84 -10.52 3.06
CA ARG A 111 -11.58 -11.74 2.73
C ARG A 111 -12.78 -12.02 3.64
N GLY A 112 -13.10 -11.12 4.56
CA GLY A 112 -14.30 -11.22 5.40
C GLY A 112 -14.08 -11.85 6.77
N MET A 113 -12.84 -12.15 7.17
CA MET A 113 -12.58 -12.70 8.51
C MET A 113 -13.01 -11.70 9.61
N PRO A 114 -13.66 -12.14 10.69
CA PRO A 114 -14.05 -11.26 11.80
C PRO A 114 -12.85 -10.57 12.46
N PHE A 115 -13.06 -9.37 13.02
CA PHE A 115 -11.96 -8.60 13.62
C PHE A 115 -11.31 -9.35 14.79
N ALA A 116 -12.11 -10.04 15.60
CA ALA A 116 -11.62 -10.83 16.72
C ALA A 116 -10.68 -11.96 16.29
N GLU A 117 -10.85 -12.53 15.09
CA GLU A 117 -9.97 -13.57 14.57
C GLU A 117 -8.68 -12.99 14.00
N ILE A 118 -8.74 -11.90 13.22
CA ILE A 118 -7.52 -11.28 12.68
C ILE A 118 -6.65 -10.68 13.79
N ALA A 119 -7.24 -10.25 14.91
CA ALA A 119 -6.51 -9.74 16.07
C ALA A 119 -5.63 -10.82 16.73
N LEU A 120 -5.93 -12.09 16.52
CA LEU A 120 -5.12 -13.21 17.00
C LEU A 120 -3.93 -13.53 16.08
N LEU A 121 -3.90 -12.97 14.86
CA LEU A 121 -2.83 -13.21 13.87
C LEU A 121 -1.62 -12.29 14.09
N THR A 122 -1.67 -11.36 15.03
CA THR A 122 -0.59 -10.38 15.24
C THR A 122 -0.45 -10.00 16.71
N ASP A 123 0.74 -9.58 17.11
CA ASP A 123 1.04 -8.98 18.41
C ASP A 123 0.78 -7.45 18.44
N VAL A 124 0.39 -6.87 17.30
CA VAL A 124 0.11 -5.45 17.15
C VAL A 124 -1.23 -5.09 17.81
N GLN A 125 -1.23 -4.02 18.62
CA GLN A 125 -2.43 -3.51 19.29
C GLN A 125 -3.57 -3.22 18.30
N GLU A 126 -4.80 -3.57 18.67
CA GLU A 126 -5.99 -3.48 17.80
C GLU A 126 -6.21 -2.05 17.28
N GLY A 127 -6.00 -1.04 18.13
CA GLY A 127 -6.12 0.36 17.74
C GLY A 127 -5.10 0.82 16.68
N THR A 128 -3.96 0.12 16.57
CA THR A 128 -3.00 0.32 15.47
C THR A 128 -3.48 -0.38 14.20
N VAL A 129 -4.02 -1.60 14.32
CA VAL A 129 -4.61 -2.34 13.19
C VAL A 129 -5.75 -1.54 12.56
N VAL A 130 -6.68 -1.02 13.37
CA VAL A 130 -7.80 -0.17 12.90
C VAL A 130 -7.28 1.05 12.14
N ARG A 131 -6.30 1.78 12.71
CA ARG A 131 -5.70 2.95 12.04
C ARG A 131 -4.99 2.59 10.73
N CYS A 132 -4.32 1.45 10.69
CA CYS A 132 -3.66 0.94 9.48
C CYS A 132 -4.69 0.74 8.36
N ILE A 133 -5.80 0.06 8.66
CA ILE A 133 -6.87 -0.22 7.68
C ILE A 133 -7.55 1.09 7.22
N GLN A 134 -7.79 2.04 8.12
CA GLN A 134 -8.37 3.34 7.76
C GLN A 134 -7.45 4.14 6.82
N ARG A 135 -6.15 4.19 7.10
CA ARG A 135 -5.16 4.85 6.22
C ARG A 135 -5.00 4.11 4.89
N LEU A 136 -5.03 2.78 4.92
CA LEU A 136 -4.98 1.97 3.70
C LEU A 136 -6.16 2.29 2.77
N ASP A 137 -7.36 2.53 3.32
CA ASP A 137 -8.51 2.93 2.51
C ASP A 137 -8.29 4.27 1.77
N GLU A 138 -7.58 5.21 2.39
CA GLU A 138 -7.17 6.46 1.75
C GLU A 138 -6.19 6.20 0.60
N VAL A 139 -5.16 5.39 0.83
CA VAL A 139 -4.20 4.97 -0.22
C VAL A 139 -4.92 4.29 -1.39
N LEU A 140 -5.86 3.38 -1.14
CA LEU A 140 -6.62 2.70 -2.20
C LEU A 140 -7.44 3.70 -3.05
N LYS A 141 -8.02 4.73 -2.43
CA LYS A 141 -8.72 5.81 -3.15
C LYS A 141 -7.75 6.64 -4.00
N GLU A 142 -6.56 6.94 -3.49
CA GLU A 142 -5.51 7.66 -4.24
C GLU A 142 -5.06 6.84 -5.46
N VAL A 143 -4.80 5.54 -5.29
CA VAL A 143 -4.43 4.65 -6.40
C VAL A 143 -5.55 4.56 -7.44
N ARG A 144 -6.81 4.47 -7.00
CA ARG A 144 -7.96 4.51 -7.92
C ARG A 144 -7.97 5.79 -8.76
N GLN A 145 -7.69 6.93 -8.14
CA GLN A 145 -7.63 8.21 -8.84
C GLN A 145 -6.45 8.30 -9.79
N ALA A 146 -5.27 7.80 -9.39
CA ALA A 146 -4.10 7.64 -10.25
C ALA A 146 -4.39 6.77 -11.47
N ALA A 147 -5.06 5.62 -11.29
CA ALA A 147 -5.42 4.71 -12.37
C ALA A 147 -6.31 5.40 -13.44
N ARG A 148 -7.22 6.28 -13.02
CA ARG A 148 -8.03 7.09 -13.95
C ARG A 148 -7.20 8.04 -14.80
N ILE A 149 -6.13 8.62 -14.24
CA ILE A 149 -5.22 9.52 -14.98
C ILE A 149 -4.41 8.73 -16.01
N VAL A 150 -4.00 7.51 -15.67
CA VAL A 150 -3.29 6.60 -16.58
C VAL A 150 -4.22 6.04 -17.67
N GLY A 151 -5.53 5.97 -17.40
CA GLY A 151 -6.52 5.37 -18.29
C GLY A 151 -6.72 3.86 -18.04
N ASP A 152 -6.27 3.35 -16.89
CA ASP A 152 -6.45 1.95 -16.51
C ASP A 152 -7.74 1.78 -15.67
N SER A 153 -8.85 1.52 -16.36
CA SER A 153 -10.14 1.30 -15.71
C SER A 153 -10.20 -0.01 -14.91
N VAL A 154 -9.40 -1.01 -15.28
CA VAL A 154 -9.38 -2.32 -14.62
C VAL A 154 -8.74 -2.19 -13.25
N LEU A 155 -7.58 -1.53 -13.18
CA LEU A 155 -6.92 -1.19 -11.93
C LEU A 155 -7.81 -0.29 -11.06
N GLY A 156 -8.45 0.73 -11.65
CA GLY A 156 -9.38 1.60 -10.94
C GLY A 156 -10.54 0.84 -10.29
N SER A 157 -11.14 -0.10 -11.00
CA SER A 157 -12.21 -0.96 -10.46
C SER A 157 -11.69 -1.91 -9.38
N LYS A 158 -10.49 -2.48 -9.56
CA LYS A 158 -9.85 -3.35 -8.56
C LYS A 158 -9.60 -2.62 -7.25
N MET A 159 -9.07 -1.39 -7.28
CA MET A 159 -8.83 -0.60 -6.08
C MET A 159 -10.13 -0.18 -5.39
N GLU A 160 -11.21 0.05 -6.16
CA GLU A 160 -12.54 0.27 -5.58
C GLU A 160 -13.06 -0.96 -4.85
N GLN A 161 -12.93 -2.16 -5.43
CA GLN A 161 -13.31 -3.40 -4.77
C GLN A 161 -12.48 -3.67 -3.51
N ALA A 162 -11.16 -3.44 -3.57
CA ALA A 162 -10.27 -3.56 -2.42
C ALA A 162 -10.65 -2.59 -1.29
N SER A 163 -11.03 -1.35 -1.63
CA SER A 163 -11.49 -0.36 -0.65
C SER A 163 -12.81 -0.79 0.00
N LEU A 164 -13.75 -1.32 -0.78
CA LEU A 164 -15.02 -1.82 -0.25
C LEU A 164 -14.84 -3.05 0.66
N SER A 165 -13.92 -3.95 0.34
CA SER A 165 -13.72 -5.18 1.11
C SER A 165 -13.15 -4.94 2.50
N ILE A 166 -12.36 -3.88 2.68
CA ILE A 166 -11.79 -3.51 3.99
C ILE A 166 -12.70 -2.59 4.82
N ARG A 167 -13.72 -1.96 4.21
CA ARG A 167 -14.69 -1.09 4.90
C ARG A 167 -15.79 -1.86 5.59
N ARG A 168 -15.45 -2.54 6.68
CA ARG A 168 -16.40 -3.36 7.44
C ARG A 168 -16.40 -3.05 8.93
N ASP A 169 -17.55 -3.31 9.54
CA ASP A 169 -17.76 -3.40 10.99
C ASP A 169 -17.08 -2.28 11.80
N ILE A 170 -16.41 -2.67 12.89
CA ILE A 170 -15.84 -1.80 13.91
C ILE A 170 -14.78 -0.83 13.39
N VAL A 171 -14.16 -1.11 12.24
CA VAL A 171 -13.08 -0.30 11.70
C VAL A 171 -13.61 1.03 11.16
N PHE A 172 -14.89 1.08 10.75
CA PHE A 172 -15.51 2.26 10.14
C PHE A 172 -16.76 2.74 10.89
N THR A 173 -17.00 2.26 12.11
CA THR A 173 -18.04 2.82 12.98
C THR A 173 -17.72 4.28 13.32
N ALA A 174 -18.72 5.16 13.20
CA ALA A 174 -18.58 6.57 13.55
C ALA A 174 -18.15 6.74 15.02
N SER A 175 -17.23 7.67 15.27
CA SER A 175 -16.82 8.02 16.64
C SER A 175 -18.02 8.55 17.43
N LEU A 176 -18.12 8.16 18.70
CA LEU A 176 -19.16 8.60 19.64
C LEU A 176 -19.23 10.13 19.82
N TYR A 177 -18.21 10.88 19.38
CA TYR A 177 -18.13 12.34 19.46
C TYR A 177 -18.75 13.08 18.26
N THR A 178 -19.38 12.37 17.31
CA THR A 178 -19.96 12.97 16.08
C THR A 178 -21.48 13.00 16.06
N HIS A 179 -22.12 12.88 17.23
CA HIS A 179 -23.56 13.12 17.43
C HIS A 179 -23.83 14.42 18.17
#